data_AF-A0A955Y2H1-F1
#
_entry.id   AF-A0A955Y2H1-F1
#
_cell.length_a   1.000
_cell.length_b   1.000
_cell.length_c   1.000
_cell.angle_alpha   90.00
_cell.angle_beta   90.00
_cell.angle_gamma   90.00
#
_symmetry.space_group_name_H-M   'P 1'
#
loop_
_entity.id
_entity.type
_entity.pdbx_description
1 polymer ?
#
loop_
_entity_poly.entity_id
_entity_poly.type
_entity_poly.pdbx_seq_one_letter_code
_entity_poly.pdbx_strand_id
1 'polypeptide(L)'
;MQIGELTKSEKVVLVGMARHLVMLDGEMSDSELFEIIRIGIEIGREDFEAALEATEEIHEDEARTLALSADVSRADARTRILSELHRIASGDGVHSTEVAFLSALELRWG
;
A
#
# COMPACT_ATOMS: atom_id res chain seq x y z
N MET A 1 9.59 -8.02 10.82
CA MET A 1 8.30 -7.51 11.32
C MET A 1 7.19 -8.13 10.51
N GLN A 2 6.09 -8.51 11.16
CA GLN A 2 4.85 -8.96 10.53
C GLN A 2 3.93 -7.76 10.24
N ILE A 3 3.00 -7.93 9.30
CA ILE A 3 2.05 -6.86 8.93
C ILE A 3 1.15 -6.48 10.12
N GLY A 4 0.73 -7.46 10.92
CA GLY A 4 -0.09 -7.22 12.11
C GLY A 4 0.58 -6.35 13.19
N GLU A 5 1.91 -6.21 13.15
CA GLU A 5 2.71 -5.39 14.09
C GLU A 5 2.84 -3.92 13.63
N LEU A 6 2.28 -3.57 12.47
CA LEU A 6 2.16 -2.18 12.03
C LEU A 6 1.24 -1.43 12.99
N THR A 7 1.60 -0.18 13.27
CA THR A 7 0.72 0.74 13.99
C THR A 7 -0.50 1.09 13.15
N LYS A 8 -1.54 1.66 13.77
CA LYS A 8 -2.75 2.08 13.04
C LYS A 8 -2.43 3.02 11.87
N SER A 9 -1.59 4.03 12.09
CA SER A 9 -1.17 4.96 11.04
C SER A 9 -0.45 4.22 9.91
N GLU A 10 0.47 3.31 10.21
CA GLU A 10 1.20 2.57 9.18
C GLU A 10 0.31 1.57 8.42
N LYS A 11 -0.72 1.01 9.07
CA LYS A 11 -1.74 0.22 8.38
C LYS A 11 -2.54 1.08 7.40
N VAL A 12 -2.91 2.31 7.80
CA VAL A 12 -3.54 3.30 6.91
C VAL A 12 -2.63 3.59 5.71
N VAL A 13 -1.34 3.82 5.94
CA VAL A 13 -0.38 4.04 4.85
C VAL A 13 -0.30 2.84 3.92
N LEU A 14 -0.15 1.61 4.45
CA LEU A 14 -0.10 0.38 3.66
C LEU A 14 -1.35 0.23 2.78
N VAL A 15 -2.54 0.34 3.39
CA VAL A 15 -3.81 0.14 2.68
C VAL A 15 -4.06 1.23 1.66
N GLY A 16 -3.78 2.49 2.00
CA GLY A 16 -3.92 3.62 1.07
C GLY A 16 -3.01 3.50 -0.15
N MET A 17 -1.74 3.12 0.07
CA MET A 17 -0.79 2.90 -1.02
C MET A 17 -1.15 1.68 -1.85
N ALA A 18 -1.56 0.58 -1.22
CA ALA A 18 -1.97 -0.63 -1.90
C ALA A 18 -3.21 -0.38 -2.78
N ARG A 19 -4.21 0.33 -2.25
CA ARG A 19 -5.40 0.74 -3.00
C ARG A 19 -5.07 1.64 -4.18
N HIS A 20 -4.17 2.61 -4.00
CA HIS A 20 -3.76 3.47 -5.11
C HIS A 20 -3.05 2.66 -6.19
N LEU A 21 -2.11 1.80 -5.80
CA LEU A 21 -1.30 0.98 -6.69
C LEU A 21 -2.16 0.14 -7.64
N VAL A 22 -3.10 -0.64 -7.10
CA VAL A 22 -4.01 -1.52 -7.87
C VAL A 22 -5.08 -0.77 -8.68
N MET A 23 -5.14 0.56 -8.54
CA MET A 23 -6.08 1.41 -9.29
C MET A 23 -5.36 2.28 -10.33
N LEU A 24 -4.02 2.22 -10.40
CA LEU A 24 -3.22 3.09 -11.28
C LEU A 24 -3.49 2.85 -12.77
N ASP A 25 -3.72 1.61 -13.16
CA ASP A 25 -4.02 1.21 -14.54
C ASP A 25 -5.53 1.10 -14.83
N GLY A 26 -6.36 1.20 -13.78
CA GLY A 26 -7.81 1.17 -13.84
C GLY A 26 -8.43 -0.24 -13.81
N GLU A 27 -7.63 -1.30 -13.72
CA GLU A 27 -8.11 -2.69 -13.66
C GLU A 27 -7.35 -3.48 -12.60
N MET A 28 -8.07 -3.97 -11.58
CA MET A 28 -7.47 -4.86 -10.58
C MET A 28 -7.48 -6.31 -11.08
N SER A 29 -6.32 -6.97 -11.09
CA SER A 29 -6.24 -8.39 -11.44
C SER A 29 -6.58 -9.33 -10.29
N ASP A 30 -6.83 -10.60 -10.62
CA ASP A 30 -7.08 -11.65 -9.61
C ASP A 30 -5.88 -11.82 -8.65
N SER A 31 -4.66 -11.62 -9.15
CA SER A 31 -3.44 -11.73 -8.35
C SER A 31 -3.33 -10.58 -7.34
N GLU A 32 -3.57 -9.35 -7.77
CA GLU A 32 -3.57 -8.19 -6.89
C GLU A 32 -4.69 -8.29 -5.85
N LEU A 33 -5.90 -8.68 -6.27
CA LEU A 33 -7.03 -8.90 -5.37
C LEU A 33 -6.68 -9.94 -4.29
N PHE A 34 -6.03 -11.03 -4.66
CA PHE A 34 -5.57 -12.04 -3.71
C PHE A 34 -4.62 -11.45 -2.66
N GLU A 35 -3.65 -10.62 -3.09
CA GLU A 35 -2.71 -9.98 -2.19
C GLU A 35 -3.38 -8.95 -1.26
N ILE A 36 -4.34 -8.16 -1.77
CA ILE A 36 -5.14 -7.24 -0.97
C ILE A 36 -5.96 -7.99 0.10
N ILE A 37 -6.62 -9.10 -0.28
CA ILE A 37 -7.36 -9.95 0.66
C ILE A 37 -6.42 -10.51 1.73
N ARG A 38 -5.22 -10.98 1.35
CA ARG A 38 -4.22 -11.49 2.30
C ARG A 38 -3.81 -10.41 3.30
N ILE A 39 -3.56 -9.18 2.84
CA ILE A 39 -3.24 -8.05 3.73
C ILE A 39 -4.38 -7.82 4.72
N GLY A 40 -5.63 -7.80 4.25
CA GLY A 40 -6.82 -7.65 5.11
C GLY A 40 -6.94 -8.73 6.18
N ILE A 41 -6.59 -9.98 5.85
CA ILE A 41 -6.54 -11.09 6.82
C ILE A 41 -5.42 -10.88 7.85
N GLU A 42 -4.23 -10.44 7.42
CA GLU A 42 -3.07 -10.26 8.29
C GLU A 42 -3.20 -9.06 9.24
N ILE A 43 -3.76 -7.93 8.80
CA ILE A 43 -3.98 -6.77 9.69
C ILE A 43 -5.23 -6.90 10.56
N GLY A 44 -6.18 -7.73 10.14
CA GLY A 44 -7.51 -7.85 10.73
C GLY A 44 -8.55 -7.00 10.00
N ARG A 45 -9.74 -7.57 9.78
CA ARG A 45 -10.82 -6.98 8.99
C ARG A 45 -11.20 -5.57 9.45
N GLU A 46 -11.39 -5.35 10.76
CA GLU A 46 -11.79 -4.04 11.29
C GLU A 46 -10.75 -2.95 11.03
N ASP A 47 -9.47 -3.27 11.24
CA ASP A 47 -8.37 -2.33 10.96
C ASP A 47 -8.22 -2.08 9.45
N PHE A 48 -8.52 -3.07 8.61
CA PHE A 48 -8.52 -2.93 7.14
C PHE A 48 -9.66 -2.05 6.64
N GLU A 49 -10.89 -2.27 7.11
CA GLU A 49 -12.04 -1.44 6.77
C GLU A 49 -11.82 0.01 7.23
N ALA A 50 -11.33 0.22 8.46
CA ALA A 50 -11.02 1.55 8.96
C ALA A 50 -9.91 2.26 8.16
N ALA A 51 -8.91 1.51 7.69
CA ALA A 51 -7.84 2.04 6.85
C ALA A 51 -8.32 2.40 5.44
N LEU A 52 -9.22 1.61 4.86
CA LEU A 52 -9.88 1.94 3.60
C LEU A 52 -10.70 3.22 3.72
N GLU A 53 -11.52 3.35 4.78
CA GLU A 53 -12.32 4.54 5.04
C GLU A 53 -11.43 5.79 5.21
N ALA A 54 -10.34 5.67 5.97
CA ALA A 54 -9.39 6.76 6.18
C ALA A 54 -8.68 7.21 4.89
N THR A 55 -8.67 6.37 3.85
CA THR A 55 -7.97 6.63 2.58
C THR A 55 -8.92 6.88 1.40
N GLU A 56 -10.23 6.89 1.63
CA GLU A 56 -11.26 7.00 0.58
C GLU A 56 -11.07 8.24 -0.31
N GLU A 57 -10.81 9.40 0.28
CA GLU A 57 -10.71 10.66 -0.49
C GLU A 57 -9.31 11.00 -1.00
N ILE A 58 -8.32 10.15 -0.71
CA ILE A 58 -6.90 10.42 -1.05
C ILE A 58 -6.34 9.45 -2.08
N HIS A 59 -6.86 8.22 -2.14
CA HIS A 59 -6.29 7.16 -2.98
C HIS A 59 -6.34 7.45 -4.48
N GLU A 60 -7.17 8.38 -4.95
CA GLU A 60 -7.24 8.75 -6.38
C GLU A 60 -6.15 9.76 -6.79
N ASP A 61 -5.53 10.44 -5.80
CA ASP A 61 -4.49 11.45 -6.03
C ASP A 61 -3.13 10.88 -5.60
N GLU A 62 -2.26 10.64 -6.58
CA GLU A 62 -0.92 10.10 -6.37
C GLU A 62 -0.11 10.96 -5.38
N ALA A 63 -0.16 12.30 -5.51
CA ALA A 63 0.61 13.19 -4.67
C ALA A 63 0.13 13.16 -3.21
N ARG A 64 -1.19 13.10 -3.00
CA ARG A 64 -1.79 12.96 -1.66
C ARG A 64 -1.51 11.57 -1.07
N THR A 65 -1.56 10.52 -1.88
CA THR A 65 -1.23 9.16 -1.45
C THR A 65 0.24 9.07 -1.04
N LEU A 66 1.17 9.60 -1.85
CA LEU A 66 2.59 9.65 -1.51
C LEU A 66 2.88 10.51 -0.28
N ALA A 67 2.03 11.48 0.05
CA ALA A 67 2.20 12.29 1.27
C ALA A 67 1.99 11.47 2.56
N LEU A 68 1.20 10.37 2.50
CA LEU A 68 1.05 9.43 3.62
C LEU A 68 2.38 8.80 4.05
N SER A 69 3.37 8.73 3.14
CA SER A 69 4.68 8.16 3.45
C SER A 69 5.38 8.88 4.62
N ALA A 70 5.00 10.14 4.90
CA ALA A 70 5.53 10.92 6.01
C ALA A 70 5.12 10.36 7.39
N ASP A 71 4.01 9.61 7.47
CA ASP A 71 3.48 9.06 8.72
C ASP A 71 4.23 7.79 9.17
N VAL A 72 5.11 7.25 8.31
CA VAL A 72 5.92 6.07 8.62
C VAL A 72 7.34 6.49 8.97
N SER A 73 7.65 6.53 10.27
CA SER A 73 8.99 6.86 10.77
C SER A 73 9.88 5.63 10.98
N ARG A 74 9.31 4.45 11.21
CA ARG A 74 10.06 3.23 11.55
C ARG A 74 10.61 2.55 10.30
N ALA A 75 11.92 2.30 10.26
CA ALA A 75 12.60 1.75 9.08
C ALA A 75 12.14 0.32 8.73
N ASP A 76 11.84 -0.50 9.73
CA ASP A 76 11.31 -1.84 9.56
C ASP A 76 9.88 -1.82 8.99
N ALA A 77 9.05 -0.87 9.40
CA ALA A 77 7.73 -0.65 8.83
C ALA A 77 7.80 -0.20 7.37
N ARG A 78 8.67 0.75 7.02
CA ARG A 78 8.91 1.17 5.63
C ARG A 78 9.31 -0.01 4.75
N THR A 79 10.28 -0.79 5.21
CA THR A 79 10.75 -2.00 4.51
C THR A 79 9.62 -3.00 4.34
N ARG A 80 8.81 -3.21 5.39
CA ARG A 80 7.68 -4.12 5.34
C ARG A 80 6.62 -3.66 4.33
N ILE A 81 6.26 -2.38 4.36
CA ILE A 81 5.26 -1.80 3.46
C ILE A 81 5.74 -1.89 2.01
N LEU A 82 6.98 -1.47 1.70
CA LEU A 82 7.56 -1.61 0.36
C LEU A 82 7.52 -3.05 -0.12
N SER A 83 7.93 -4.00 0.71
CA SER A 83 7.91 -5.42 0.35
C SER A 83 6.52 -5.94 0.00
N GLU A 84 5.46 -5.38 0.60
CA GLU A 84 4.08 -5.77 0.32
C GLU A 84 3.57 -5.12 -0.96
N LEU A 85 3.87 -3.85 -1.19
CA LEU A 85 3.51 -3.15 -2.42
C LEU A 85 4.21 -3.76 -3.64
N HIS A 86 5.50 -4.12 -3.52
CA HIS A 86 6.21 -4.87 -4.56
C HIS A 86 5.58 -6.23 -4.85
N ARG A 87 5.08 -6.93 -3.83
CA ARG A 87 4.40 -8.22 -4.03
C ARG A 87 3.10 -8.05 -4.81
N ILE A 88 2.32 -7.02 -4.48
CA ILE A 88 1.08 -6.70 -5.21
C ILE A 88 1.39 -6.44 -6.68
N ALA A 89 2.27 -5.48 -6.99
CA ALA A 89 2.61 -5.12 -8.38
C ALA A 89 3.29 -6.24 -9.18
N SER A 90 3.86 -7.25 -8.50
CA SER A 90 4.48 -8.41 -9.17
C SER A 90 3.48 -9.50 -9.54
N GLY A 91 2.21 -9.37 -9.16
CA GLY A 91 1.19 -10.42 -9.26
C GLY A 91 0.79 -10.81 -10.69
N ASP A 92 0.77 -9.86 -11.61
CA ASP A 92 0.34 -10.00 -13.02
C ASP A 92 1.33 -9.38 -14.03
N GLY A 93 2.26 -8.57 -13.56
CA GLY A 93 3.41 -8.07 -14.31
C GLY A 93 3.57 -6.58 -14.11
N VAL A 94 4.71 -6.15 -13.58
CA VAL A 94 4.90 -4.77 -13.13
C VAL A 94 4.72 -3.76 -14.28
N HIS A 95 3.69 -2.93 -14.20
CA HIS A 95 3.42 -1.87 -15.15
C HIS A 95 4.33 -0.65 -14.89
N SER A 96 4.64 0.13 -15.93
CA SER A 96 5.56 1.26 -15.80
C SER A 96 5.08 2.34 -14.83
N THR A 97 3.77 2.49 -14.66
CA THR A 97 3.13 3.41 -13.71
C THR A 97 3.33 2.95 -12.27
N GLU A 98 3.15 1.66 -11.99
CA GLU A 98 3.41 1.06 -10.69
C GLU A 98 4.90 1.16 -10.31
N VAL A 99 5.80 0.88 -11.27
CA VAL A 99 7.25 1.07 -11.07
C VAL A 99 7.55 2.51 -10.68
N ALA A 100 6.95 3.49 -11.37
CA ALA A 100 7.18 4.90 -11.09
C ALA A 100 6.69 5.28 -9.69
N PHE A 101 5.51 4.82 -9.29
CA PHE A 101 4.97 5.04 -7.95
C PHE A 101 5.84 4.41 -6.85
N LEU A 102 6.24 3.15 -7.02
CA LEU A 102 7.12 2.44 -6.09
C LEU A 102 8.49 3.13 -5.97
N SER A 103 9.07 3.55 -7.10
CA SER A 103 10.34 4.28 -7.12
C SER A 103 10.23 5.64 -6.41
N ALA A 104 9.11 6.35 -6.57
CA ALA A 104 8.86 7.61 -5.89
C ALA A 104 8.73 7.42 -4.37
N LEU A 105 8.13 6.31 -3.94
CA LEU A 105 8.03 5.95 -2.53
C LEU A 105 9.38 5.55 -1.92
N GLU A 106 10.17 4.74 -2.63
CA GLU A 106 11.53 4.37 -2.22
C GLU A 106 12.41 5.60 -2.03
N LEU A 107 12.38 6.55 -2.99
CA LEU A 107 13.14 7.79 -2.89
C LEU A 107 12.76 8.63 -1.65
N ARG A 108 11.50 8.58 -1.22
CA ARG A 108 11.02 9.30 -0.01
C ARG A 108 11.48 8.65 1.28
N TRP A 109 11.64 7.33 1.28
CA TRP A 109 12.02 6.57 2.47
C TRP A 109 13.52 6.37 2.64
N GLY A 110 14.30 6.60 1.57
CA GLY A 110 15.77 6.59 1.58
C GLY A 110 16.33 5.22 1.84
#